data_AF-A0A4R4XZ24-F1
#
_entry.id   AF-A0A4R4XZ24-F1
#
_cell.length_a   1.000
_cell.length_b   1.000
_cell.length_c   1.000
_cell.angle_alpha   90.00
_cell.angle_beta   90.00
_cell.angle_gamma   90.00
#
_symmetry.space_group_name_H-M   'P 1'
#
loop_
_entity.id
_entity.type
_entity.pdbx_description
1 polymer ?
#
loop_
_entity_poly.entity_id
_entity_poly.type
_entity_poly.pdbx_seq_one_letter_code
_entity_poly.pdbx_strand_id
1 'polypeptide(L)' 'VASGNGKGQIFVKGEVIKTVPEHQIVETLIEEAMRIAEDMEPADDAAGAPVVTVS' A
#
# COMPACT_ATOMS: atom_id res chain seq x y z
N VAL A 1 2.34 -4.60 -10.63
CA VAL A 1 2.43 -5.78 -9.71
C VAL A 1 3.28 -6.83 -10.42
N ALA A 2 4.32 -7.32 -9.71
CA ALA A 2 5.45 -8.19 -10.12
C ALA A 2 5.64 -8.48 -11.63
N SER A 3 6.60 -7.78 -12.26
CA SER A 3 7.04 -8.05 -13.63
C SER A 3 8.14 -9.13 -13.60
N GLY A 4 7.75 -10.40 -13.52
CA GLY A 4 8.49 -11.58 -14.03
C GLY A 4 9.88 -11.92 -13.48
N ASN A 5 10.53 -11.08 -12.68
CA ASN A 5 11.92 -11.22 -12.22
C ASN A 5 12.06 -11.50 -10.72
N GLY A 6 10.99 -11.91 -10.04
CA GLY A 6 10.96 -12.14 -8.58
C GLY A 6 11.13 -10.87 -7.75
N LYS A 7 10.88 -9.69 -8.35
CA LYS A 7 10.94 -8.38 -7.70
C LYS A 7 9.65 -7.60 -7.92
N GLY A 8 9.12 -7.03 -6.85
CA GLY A 8 8.02 -6.08 -6.86
C GLY A 8 8.53 -4.64 -6.78
N GLN A 9 7.83 -3.73 -7.47
CA GLN A 9 7.99 -2.29 -7.25
C GLN A 9 6.84 -1.81 -6.38
N ILE A 10 7.15 -1.06 -5.34
CA ILE A 10 6.21 -0.42 -4.44
C ILE A 10 5.96 0.99 -4.94
N PHE A 11 4.69 1.36 -5.04
CA PHE A 11 4.26 2.67 -5.50
C PHE A 11 3.48 3.37 -4.39
N VAL A 12 3.78 4.64 -4.16
CA VAL A 12 3.01 5.50 -3.27
C VAL A 12 2.65 6.75 -4.05
N LYS A 13 1.36 7.10 -4.10
CA LYS A 13 0.85 8.28 -4.83
C LYS A 13 1.28 8.34 -6.31
N GLY A 14 1.50 7.18 -6.95
CA GLY A 14 1.91 7.08 -8.36
C GLY A 14 3.42 7.10 -8.60
N GLU A 15 4.23 7.26 -7.56
CA GLU A 15 5.69 7.28 -7.67
C GLU A 15 6.30 5.95 -7.17
N VAL A 16 7.34 5.48 -7.86
CA VAL A 16 8.10 4.30 -7.42
C VAL A 16 8.96 4.69 -6.23
N ILE A 17 8.67 4.11 -5.08
CA ILE A 17 9.43 4.38 -3.86
C ILE A 17 10.51 3.32 -3.59
N LYS A 18 10.27 2.06 -3.96
CA LYS A 18 11.18 0.95 -3.64
C LYS A 18 11.00 -0.23 -4.57
N THR A 19 12.10 -0.91 -4.89
CA THR A 19 12.07 -2.24 -5.52
C THR A 19 12.49 -3.27 -4.47
N VAL A 20 11.65 -4.27 -4.24
CA VAL A 20 11.87 -5.31 -3.22
C VAL A 20 11.75 -6.71 -3.83
N PRO A 21 12.45 -7.72 -3.28
CA PRO A 21 12.22 -9.10 -3.68
C PRO A 21 10.81 -9.56 -3.27
N GLU A 22 10.30 -10.55 -3.97
CA GLU A 22 8.89 -10.97 -3.86
C GLU A 22 8.46 -11.35 -2.43
N HIS A 23 9.33 -12.02 -1.68
CA HIS A 23 9.06 -12.42 -0.29
C HIS A 23 8.97 -11.24 0.69
N GLN A 24 9.50 -10.06 0.33
CA GLN A 24 9.44 -8.86 1.17
C GLN A 24 8.34 -7.89 0.77
N ILE A 25 7.58 -8.17 -0.30
CA ILE A 25 6.52 -7.27 -0.78
C ILE A 25 5.50 -7.01 0.33
N VAL A 26 5.01 -8.07 0.98
CA VAL A 26 3.94 -7.94 1.99
C VAL A 26 4.41 -7.16 3.21
N GLU A 27 5.57 -7.51 3.75
CA GLU A 27 6.17 -6.81 4.90
C GLU A 27 6.40 -5.33 4.57
N THR A 28 7.01 -5.04 3.42
CA THR A 28 7.27 -3.66 2.98
C THR A 28 5.98 -2.88 2.80
N LEU A 29 4.92 -3.49 2.27
CA LEU A 29 3.62 -2.80 2.11
C LEU A 29 2.99 -2.44 3.45
N ILE A 30 3.10 -3.31 4.45
CA ILE A 30 2.55 -3.04 5.80
C ILE A 30 3.31 -1.90 6.46
N GLU A 31 4.65 -1.93 6.41
CA GLU A 31 5.50 -0.85 6.95
C GLU A 31 5.19 0.50 6.30
N GLU A 32 5.12 0.55 4.96
CA GLU A 32 4.83 1.79 4.26
C GLU A 32 3.40 2.28 4.50
N ALA A 33 2.42 1.37 4.67
CA ALA A 33 1.06 1.75 5.02
C ALA A 33 0.99 2.38 6.43
N MET A 34 1.71 1.82 7.40
CA MET A 34 1.80 2.40 8.75
C MET A 34 2.44 3.78 8.71
N ARG A 35 3.54 3.93 7.97
CA ARG A 35 4.22 5.21 7.80
C ARG A 35 3.31 6.26 7.16
N ILE A 36 2.57 5.90 6.10
CA ILE A 36 1.62 6.81 5.46
C ILE A 36 0.49 7.17 6.42
N ALA A 37 0.02 6.23 7.25
CA ALA A 37 -1.03 6.47 8.23
C ALA A 37 -0.56 7.37 9.39
N GLU A 38 0.71 7.29 9.80
CA GLU A 38 1.31 8.21 10.77
C GLU A 38 1.50 9.63 10.19
N ASP A 39 1.90 9.72 8.92
CA ASP A 39 2.04 11.00 8.21
C ASP A 39 0.67 11.61 7.83
N MET A 40 -0.40 10.80 7.82
CA MET A 40 -1.76 11.28 7.67
C MET A 40 -2.20 11.83 9.04
N GLU A 41 -2.35 13.15 9.15
CA GLU A 41 -3.09 13.72 10.28
C GLU A 41 -4.42 12.95 10.39
N PRO A 42 -4.86 12.58 11.61
CA PRO A 42 -6.08 11.82 11.80
C PRO A 42 -7.18 12.60 11.10
N ALA A 43 -7.65 12.05 9.98
CA ALA A 43 -8.84 12.55 9.35
C ALA A 43 -9.95 12.25 10.36
N ASP A 44 -10.37 13.29 11.09
CA ASP A 44 -11.61 13.31 11.85
C ASP A 44 -12.67 12.56 11.03
N ASP A 45 -13.24 11.54 11.68
CA ASP A 45 -14.29 10.65 11.23
C ASP A 45 -15.07 11.11 9.97
N ALA A 46 -14.86 10.46 8.80
CA ALA A 46 -15.86 10.26 7.72
C ALA A 46 -15.28 9.92 6.33
N ALA A 47 -14.51 8.84 6.17
CA ALA A 47 -14.30 8.23 4.85
C ALA A 47 -14.94 6.84 4.85
N GLY A 48 -16.15 6.78 4.29
CA GLY A 48 -17.09 5.66 4.39
C GLY A 48 -16.50 4.28 4.14
N ALA A 49 -16.85 3.34 5.01
CA ALA A 49 -16.55 1.93 4.85
C ALA A 49 -16.93 1.45 3.44
N PRO A 50 -16.08 0.66 2.76
CA PRO A 50 -16.38 0.17 1.43
C PRO A 50 -17.59 -0.77 1.49
N VAL A 51 -18.74 -0.32 0.98
CA VAL A 51 -19.94 -1.14 0.85
C VAL A 51 -19.79 -2.05 -0.37
N VAL A 52 -19.73 -3.37 -0.13
CA VAL A 52 -19.73 -4.37 -1.20
C VAL A 52 -21.14 -4.93 -1.34
N THR A 53 -21.85 -4.52 -2.38
CA THR A 53 -23.18 -5.05 -2.69
C THR A 53 -23.01 -6.32 -3.54
N VAL A 54 -23.55 -7.45 -3.08
CA VAL A 54 -23.66 -8.67 -3.89
C VAL A 54 -25.10 -8.76 -4.41
N SER A 55 -25.24 -8.74 -5.74
CA SER A 55 -26.50 -9.02 -6.45
C SER A 55 -26.47 -10.42 -7.05
#